data_AF-A0A968HFC9-F1
#
_entry.id   AF-A0A968HFC9-F1
#
_cell.length_a   1.000
_cell.length_b   1.000
_cell.length_c   1.000
_cell.angle_alpha   90.00
_cell.angle_beta   90.00
_cell.angle_gamma   90.00
#
_symmetry.space_group_name_H-M   'P 1'
#
loop_
_entity.id
_entity.type
_entity.pdbx_description
1 polymer ?
#
loop_
_entity_poly.entity_id
_entity_poly.type
_entity_poly.pdbx_seq_one_letter_code
_entity_poly.pdbx_strand_id
1 'polypeptide(L)'
;MQLRYRGISYNYTPATVATTESTATGTYRGLDCRFRNRKQAPVLQPTRNLTYRGVRYQTGADDRTTQEAAPASQPAVAASQATQVLPIAQRSRLLIAERQRTIKLRQQATLSRAAASVGIDSIANYWNRIQGKVHPTFRLCYERSGASLS
;
A
#
# COMPACT_ATOMS: atom_id res chain seq x y z
N MET A 1 5.00 -20.74 -31.85
CA MET A 1 3.66 -20.65 -32.50
C MET A 1 3.46 -19.23 -32.99
N GLN A 2 3.05 -19.05 -34.24
CA GLN A 2 2.67 -17.74 -34.77
C GLN A 2 1.24 -17.40 -34.34
N LEU A 3 1.02 -16.19 -33.83
CA LEU A 3 -0.31 -15.71 -33.45
C LEU A 3 -0.92 -14.99 -34.65
N ARG A 4 -2.19 -15.25 -34.97
CA ARG A 4 -2.92 -14.58 -36.05
C ARG A 4 -4.03 -13.73 -35.46
N TYR A 5 -4.05 -12.43 -35.76
CA TYR A 5 -5.13 -11.52 -35.39
C TYR A 5 -5.50 -10.63 -36.58
N ARG A 6 -6.81 -10.56 -36.90
CA ARG A 6 -7.36 -9.83 -38.06
C ARG A 6 -6.62 -10.04 -39.38
N GLY A 7 -6.26 -11.29 -39.69
CA GLY A 7 -5.58 -11.64 -40.95
C GLY A 7 -4.08 -11.35 -40.98
N ILE A 8 -3.52 -10.73 -39.93
CA ILE A 8 -2.08 -10.44 -39.82
C ILE A 8 -1.44 -11.48 -38.88
N SER A 9 -0.34 -12.08 -39.33
CA SER A 9 0.46 -13.01 -38.54
C SER A 9 1.57 -12.27 -37.79
N TYR A 10 1.62 -12.48 -36.48
CA TYR A 10 2.64 -11.94 -35.60
C TYR A 10 3.61 -13.05 -35.17
N ASN A 11 4.90 -12.77 -35.28
CA ASN A 11 5.93 -13.58 -34.64
C ASN A 11 5.98 -13.20 -33.15
N TYR A 12 5.45 -14.06 -32.30
CA TYR A 12 5.43 -13.83 -30.86
C TYR A 12 6.76 -14.25 -30.23
N THR A 13 7.57 -13.25 -29.84
CA THR A 13 8.77 -13.42 -29.00
C THR A 13 8.47 -12.91 -27.59
N PRO A 14 8.04 -13.79 -26.65
CA PRO A 14 7.76 -13.37 -25.29
C PRO A 14 9.03 -12.84 -24.61
N ALA A 15 8.88 -11.79 -23.80
CA ALA A 15 9.96 -11.25 -23.00
C ALA A 15 10.38 -12.31 -21.95
N THR A 16 11.55 -12.92 -22.16
CA THR A 16 12.10 -13.92 -21.22
C THR A 16 12.85 -13.20 -20.11
N VAL A 17 12.37 -13.30 -18.86
CA VAL A 17 13.04 -12.73 -17.70
C VAL A 17 13.98 -13.76 -17.08
N ALA A 18 15.29 -13.51 -17.15
CA ALA A 18 16.29 -14.39 -16.55
C ALA A 18 16.14 -14.41 -15.02
N THR A 19 15.74 -15.56 -14.48
CA THR A 19 15.52 -15.77 -13.04
C THR A 19 16.65 -16.64 -12.49
N THR A 20 17.10 -16.41 -11.25
CA THR A 20 17.97 -17.35 -10.54
C THR A 20 17.11 -18.39 -9.85
N GLU A 21 17.52 -19.66 -9.90
CA GLU A 21 16.90 -20.69 -9.08
C GLU A 21 17.33 -20.45 -7.62
N SER A 22 16.35 -20.26 -6.72
CA SER A 22 16.63 -20.18 -5.30
C SER A 22 16.64 -21.58 -4.69
N THR A 23 17.67 -21.90 -3.92
CA THR A 23 17.71 -23.12 -3.10
C THR A 23 16.82 -23.02 -1.85
N ALA A 24 16.47 -21.80 -1.41
CA ALA A 24 15.62 -21.56 -0.25
C ALA A 24 14.13 -21.72 -0.59
N THR A 25 13.60 -22.91 -0.32
CA THR A 25 12.16 -23.21 -0.37
C THR A 25 11.71 -23.71 1.01
N GLY A 26 10.46 -23.43 1.39
CA GLY A 26 9.90 -23.91 2.65
C GLY A 26 8.40 -23.66 2.74
N THR A 27 7.76 -24.17 3.79
CA THR A 27 6.34 -23.96 4.06
C THR A 27 6.16 -23.16 5.35
N TYR A 28 5.42 -22.04 5.31
CA TYR A 28 5.05 -21.28 6.49
C TYR A 28 3.53 -21.30 6.67
N ARG A 29 3.06 -21.79 7.83
CA ARG A 29 1.62 -21.94 8.13
C ARG A 29 0.82 -22.67 7.04
N GLY A 30 1.41 -23.72 6.45
CA GLY A 30 0.79 -24.51 5.40
C GLY A 30 0.82 -23.87 3.99
N LEU A 31 1.49 -22.73 3.81
CA LEU A 31 1.68 -22.09 2.51
C LEU A 31 3.12 -22.26 2.02
N ASP A 32 3.28 -22.63 0.76
CA ASP A 32 4.58 -22.68 0.07
C ASP A 32 5.17 -21.27 -0.07
N CYS A 33 6.32 -21.05 0.56
CA CYS A 33 7.14 -19.86 0.38
C CYS A 33 8.31 -20.20 -0.56
N ARG A 34 8.35 -19.53 -1.72
CA ARG A 34 9.44 -19.65 -2.70
C ARG A 34 9.96 -18.27 -3.05
N PHE A 35 11.27 -18.07 -2.94
CA PHE A 35 11.91 -16.82 -3.32
C PHE A 35 12.35 -16.89 -4.79
N ARG A 36 12.03 -15.90 -5.61
CA ARG A 36 12.50 -15.86 -7.01
C ARG A 36 13.24 -14.56 -7.22
N ASN A 37 14.56 -14.60 -7.14
CA ASN A 37 15.38 -13.44 -7.39
C ASN A 37 15.60 -13.28 -8.90
N ARG A 38 15.40 -12.06 -9.42
CA ARG A 38 15.72 -11.74 -10.81
C ARG A 38 17.24 -11.62 -10.94
N LYS A 39 17.83 -12.15 -12.03
CA LYS A 39 19.28 -12.02 -12.27
C LYS A 39 19.69 -10.56 -12.47
N GLN A 40 18.83 -9.79 -13.11
CA GLN A 40 19.06 -8.38 -13.43
C GLN A 40 18.24 -7.50 -12.50
N ALA A 41 18.89 -6.52 -11.87
CA ALA A 41 18.20 -5.49 -11.10
C ALA A 41 17.27 -4.69 -12.05
N PRO A 42 16.00 -4.47 -11.69
CA PRO A 42 15.09 -3.69 -12.51
C PRO A 42 15.59 -2.24 -12.59
N VAL A 43 15.69 -1.72 -13.81
CA VAL A 43 16.02 -0.31 -14.04
C VAL A 43 14.76 0.52 -13.72
N LEU A 44 14.80 1.25 -12.61
CA LEU A 44 13.71 2.13 -12.21
C LEU A 44 13.74 3.40 -13.06
N GLN A 45 12.60 3.79 -13.63
CA GLN A 45 12.48 5.06 -14.32
C GLN A 45 12.36 6.22 -13.32
N PRO A 46 13.00 7.37 -13.57
CA PRO A 46 12.92 8.53 -12.69
C PRO A 46 11.51 9.15 -12.71
N THR A 47 11.05 9.66 -11.56
CA THR A 47 9.72 10.30 -11.40
C THR A 47 9.55 11.53 -12.29
N ARG A 48 10.66 12.20 -12.65
CA ARG A 48 10.66 13.39 -13.50
C ARG A 48 11.28 13.03 -14.85
N ASN A 49 10.59 13.41 -15.93
CA ASN A 49 11.13 13.34 -17.27
C ASN A 49 12.37 14.23 -17.37
N LEU A 50 13.50 13.65 -17.78
CA LEU A 50 14.72 14.40 -18.03
C LEU A 50 14.51 15.30 -19.25
N THR A 51 15.11 16.48 -19.26
CA THR A 51 15.02 17.42 -20.39
C THR A 51 16.41 17.67 -20.95
N TYR A 52 16.60 17.47 -22.25
CA TYR A 52 17.83 17.79 -22.96
C TYR A 52 17.53 18.79 -24.07
N ARG A 53 18.19 19.96 -24.06
CA ARG A 53 17.97 21.07 -25.02
C ARG A 53 16.50 21.43 -25.27
N GLY A 54 15.69 21.43 -24.22
CA GLY A 54 14.25 21.76 -24.30
C GLY A 54 13.33 20.58 -24.69
N VAL A 55 13.88 19.43 -25.09
CA VAL A 55 13.09 18.23 -25.42
C VAL A 55 13.05 17.29 -24.21
N ARG A 56 11.86 16.78 -23.88
CA ARG A 56 11.68 15.81 -22.80
C ARG A 56 12.08 14.42 -23.28
N TYR A 57 13.02 13.80 -22.58
CA TYR A 57 13.41 12.43 -22.80
C TYR A 57 12.36 11.51 -22.18
N GLN A 58 11.71 10.71 -23.04
CA GLN A 58 10.79 9.64 -22.67
C GLN A 58 11.31 8.35 -23.29
N THR A 59 11.40 7.27 -22.49
CA THR A 59 11.77 5.94 -22.99
C THR A 59 10.57 5.02 -22.89
N GLY A 60 9.92 4.87 -24.03
CA GLY A 60 8.73 4.07 -24.26
C GLY A 60 8.30 4.40 -25.68
N ALA A 61 8.27 3.40 -26.55
CA ALA A 61 7.93 3.57 -27.95
C ALA A 61 6.62 4.34 -28.11
N ASP A 62 6.69 5.47 -28.82
CA ASP A 62 5.54 6.10 -29.46
C ASP A 62 5.00 5.13 -30.54
N ASP A 63 4.13 4.20 -30.16
CA ASP A 63 3.13 3.67 -31.11
C ASP A 63 1.95 4.66 -31.17
N ARG A 64 2.25 5.90 -31.56
CA ARG A 64 1.27 6.89 -32.01
C ARG A 64 1.38 7.01 -33.53
N THR A 65 0.90 6.01 -34.25
CA THR A 65 0.30 6.29 -35.56
C THR A 65 -0.96 7.12 -35.33
N THR A 66 -0.98 8.28 -35.95
CA THR A 66 -2.12 9.16 -36.18
C THR A 66 -3.43 8.39 -36.29
N GLN A 67 -4.40 8.64 -35.40
CA GLN A 67 -5.80 8.41 -35.72
C GLN A 67 -6.68 9.47 -35.09
N GLU A 68 -7.50 9.99 -35.99
CA GLU A 68 -8.41 11.10 -35.97
C GLU A 68 -9.64 10.83 -35.09
N ALA A 69 -10.31 11.89 -34.69
CA ALA A 69 -11.40 11.91 -33.72
C ALA A 69 -12.62 11.07 -34.13
N ALA A 70 -13.21 10.35 -33.14
CA ALA A 70 -14.66 10.14 -33.04
C ALA A 70 -15.05 9.77 -31.58
N PRO A 71 -16.22 10.21 -31.08
CA PRO A 71 -16.60 10.19 -29.66
C PRO A 71 -17.39 8.94 -29.24
N ALA A 72 -17.63 8.82 -27.92
CA ALA A 72 -18.41 7.80 -27.18
C ALA A 72 -17.65 6.51 -26.83
N SER A 73 -17.74 5.94 -25.62
CA SER A 73 -18.50 6.22 -24.41
C SER A 73 -17.76 5.51 -23.27
N GLN A 74 -17.51 6.22 -22.16
CA GLN A 74 -16.80 5.67 -21.00
C GLN A 74 -17.73 4.81 -20.15
N PRO A 75 -17.42 3.54 -19.84
CA PRO A 75 -18.00 2.89 -18.67
C PRO A 75 -17.27 3.43 -17.42
N ALA A 76 -18.05 4.10 -16.57
CA ALA A 76 -17.62 4.62 -15.29
C ALA A 76 -17.15 3.48 -14.37
N VAL A 77 -15.85 3.42 -14.09
CA VAL A 77 -15.31 2.64 -12.98
C VAL A 77 -14.78 3.63 -11.94
N ALA A 78 -15.58 3.74 -10.88
CA ALA A 78 -15.32 4.30 -9.55
C ALA A 78 -14.17 5.29 -9.44
N ALA A 79 -14.54 6.55 -9.23
CA ALA A 79 -13.69 7.63 -8.79
C ALA A 79 -12.63 7.16 -7.77
N SER A 80 -11.37 7.14 -8.21
CA SER A 80 -10.22 7.25 -7.34
C SER A 80 -10.41 8.51 -6.51
N GLN A 81 -10.83 8.34 -5.26
CA GLN A 81 -11.06 9.47 -4.36
C GLN A 81 -9.76 10.25 -4.27
N ALA A 82 -9.77 11.47 -4.82
CA ALA A 82 -8.69 12.41 -4.71
C ALA A 82 -8.37 12.58 -3.22
N THR A 83 -7.22 12.09 -2.79
CA THR A 83 -6.68 12.36 -1.46
C THR A 83 -6.55 13.87 -1.34
N GLN A 84 -7.50 14.50 -0.65
CA GLN A 84 -7.46 15.93 -0.38
C GLN A 84 -6.16 16.20 0.40
N VAL A 85 -5.28 17.01 -0.18
CA VAL A 85 -4.02 17.41 0.47
C VAL A 85 -4.39 18.39 1.57
N LEU A 86 -4.72 17.86 2.75
CA LEU A 86 -5.01 18.66 3.93
C LEU A 86 -3.76 19.46 4.33
N PRO A 87 -3.92 20.69 4.83
CA PRO A 87 -2.79 21.47 5.34
C PRO A 87 -2.05 20.69 6.44
N ILE A 88 -0.74 20.85 6.52
CA ILE A 88 0.16 20.07 7.40
C ILE A 88 -0.33 20.08 8.85
N ALA A 89 -0.81 21.23 9.35
CA ALA A 89 -1.34 21.38 10.70
C ALA A 89 -2.63 20.56 10.94
N GLN A 90 -3.50 20.43 9.93
CA GLN A 90 -4.69 19.60 10.03
C GLN A 90 -4.33 18.12 9.96
N ARG A 91 -3.37 17.77 9.10
CA ARG A 91 -2.85 16.40 9.00
C ARG A 91 -2.21 15.94 10.31
N SER A 92 -1.41 16.78 10.97
CA SER A 92 -0.80 16.42 12.25
C SER A 92 -1.84 16.23 13.36
N ARG A 93 -2.88 17.08 13.41
CA ARG A 93 -4.01 16.92 14.34
C ARG A 93 -4.75 15.60 14.13
N LEU A 94 -5.01 15.23 12.87
CA LEU A 94 -5.67 13.95 12.54
C LEU A 94 -4.83 12.76 13.01
N LEU A 95 -3.52 12.74 12.71
CA LEU A 95 -2.62 11.67 13.15
C LEU A 95 -2.59 11.53 14.69
N ILE A 96 -2.59 12.65 15.41
CA ILE A 96 -2.65 12.65 16.88
C ILE A 96 -3.99 12.08 17.37
N ALA A 97 -5.11 12.48 16.75
CA ALA A 97 -6.44 11.99 17.11
C ALA A 97 -6.60 10.48 16.84
N GLU A 98 -6.11 10.00 15.69
CA GLU A 98 -6.09 8.58 15.34
C GLU A 98 -5.24 7.77 16.32
N ARG A 99 -4.05 8.26 16.67
CA ARG A 99 -3.18 7.65 17.68
C ARG A 99 -3.88 7.54 19.04
N GLN A 100 -4.59 8.58 19.48
CA GLN A 100 -5.35 8.53 20.73
C GLN A 100 -6.50 7.52 20.65
N ARG A 101 -7.19 7.43 19.51
CA ARG A 101 -8.27 6.47 19.29
C ARG A 101 -7.78 5.03 19.33
N THR A 102 -6.62 4.73 18.75
CA THR A 102 -6.04 3.37 18.76
C THR A 102 -5.63 2.93 20.17
N ILE A 103 -5.00 3.82 20.94
CA ILE A 103 -4.69 3.56 22.35
C ILE A 103 -5.99 3.27 23.13
N LYS A 104 -7.06 4.04 22.86
CA LYS A 104 -8.36 3.84 23.49
C LYS A 104 -8.95 2.47 23.20
N LEU A 105 -9.07 2.12 21.93
CA LEU A 105 -9.67 0.87 21.51
C LEU A 105 -8.89 -0.33 22.07
N ARG A 106 -7.55 -0.26 22.10
CA ARG A 106 -6.71 -1.32 22.67
C ARG A 106 -6.93 -1.50 24.17
N GLN A 107 -6.88 -0.41 24.94
CA GLN A 107 -7.15 -0.46 26.37
C GLN A 107 -8.54 -1.05 26.65
N GLN A 108 -9.56 -0.59 25.93
CA GLN A 108 -10.93 -1.07 26.11
C GLN A 108 -11.04 -2.56 25.79
N ALA A 109 -10.40 -3.04 24.72
CA ALA A 109 -10.42 -4.45 24.35
C ALA A 109 -9.66 -5.35 25.35
N THR A 110 -8.53 -4.89 25.89
CA THR A 110 -7.78 -5.64 26.90
C THR A 110 -8.52 -5.68 28.23
N LEU A 111 -9.09 -4.54 28.64
CA LEU A 111 -9.87 -4.47 29.87
C LEU A 111 -11.17 -5.25 29.76
N SER A 112 -11.91 -5.18 28.64
CA SER A 112 -13.14 -5.95 28.47
C SER A 112 -12.89 -7.45 28.51
N ARG A 113 -11.78 -7.92 27.93
CA ARG A 113 -11.36 -9.32 28.01
C ARG A 113 -11.02 -9.74 29.44
N ALA A 114 -10.25 -8.94 30.17
CA ALA A 114 -9.90 -9.22 31.56
C ALA A 114 -11.15 -9.17 32.47
N ALA A 115 -12.03 -8.21 32.24
CA ALA A 115 -13.28 -8.06 32.95
C ALA A 115 -14.19 -9.28 32.77
N ALA A 116 -14.35 -9.75 31.53
CA ALA A 116 -15.11 -10.97 31.24
C ALA A 116 -14.54 -12.20 31.96
N SER A 117 -13.22 -12.29 32.14
CA SER A 117 -12.61 -13.42 32.88
C SER A 117 -12.91 -13.41 34.38
N VAL A 118 -13.23 -12.25 34.95
CA VAL A 118 -13.57 -12.07 36.37
C VAL A 118 -15.10 -11.98 36.57
N GLY A 119 -15.88 -11.98 35.49
CA GLY A 119 -17.33 -11.82 35.53
C GLY A 119 -17.79 -10.38 35.78
N ILE A 120 -17.00 -9.40 35.35
CA ILE A 120 -17.32 -7.97 35.46
C ILE A 120 -17.75 -7.44 34.08
N ASP A 121 -18.96 -6.89 33.96
CA ASP A 121 -19.49 -6.41 32.67
C ASP A 121 -19.41 -4.87 32.49
N SER A 122 -19.15 -4.11 33.56
CA SER A 122 -19.32 -2.64 33.60
C SER A 122 -18.11 -1.81 33.09
N ILE A 123 -17.06 -2.44 32.57
CA ILE A 123 -15.77 -1.75 32.30
C ILE A 123 -15.72 -1.08 30.90
N ALA A 124 -16.72 -1.30 30.05
CA ALA A 124 -16.74 -0.78 28.67
C ALA A 124 -16.58 0.75 28.58
N ASN A 125 -17.08 1.51 29.57
CA ASN A 125 -17.04 2.96 29.60
C ASN A 125 -15.84 3.54 30.38
N TYR A 126 -15.00 2.70 30.98
CA TYR A 126 -13.87 3.17 31.77
C TYR A 126 -12.79 3.79 30.87
N TRP A 127 -12.46 5.06 31.15
CA TRP A 127 -11.43 5.77 30.41
C TRP A 127 -10.68 6.78 31.30
N ASN A 128 -9.44 6.45 31.67
CA ASN A 128 -8.62 7.30 32.55
C ASN A 128 -7.88 8.38 31.75
N ARG A 129 -8.14 9.66 32.06
CA ARG A 129 -7.43 10.84 31.52
C ARG A 129 -6.86 11.65 32.67
N ILE A 130 -5.61 12.09 32.52
CA ILE A 130 -5.00 13.09 33.41
C ILE A 130 -5.01 14.42 32.68
N GLN A 131 -5.70 15.42 33.22
CA GLN A 131 -5.79 16.77 32.61
C GLN A 131 -6.22 16.73 31.13
N GLY A 132 -7.19 15.85 30.81
CA GLY A 132 -7.67 15.65 29.44
C GLY A 132 -6.71 14.89 28.50
N LYS A 133 -5.49 14.55 28.95
CA LYS A 133 -4.50 13.78 28.21
C LYS A 133 -4.58 12.29 28.54
N VAL A 134 -4.21 11.47 27.56
CA VAL A 134 -4.02 10.03 27.75
C VAL A 134 -2.90 9.80 28.77
N HIS A 135 -3.10 8.84 29.69
CA HIS A 135 -2.09 8.48 30.68
C HIS A 135 -0.76 8.10 30.01
N PRO A 136 0.42 8.58 30.49
CA PRO A 136 1.70 8.33 29.84
C PRO A 136 2.04 6.84 29.68
N THR A 137 1.73 6.02 30.69
CA THR A 137 1.99 4.57 30.62
C THR A 137 1.20 3.88 29.50
N PHE A 138 0.02 4.40 29.13
CA PHE A 138 -0.76 3.82 28.04
C PHE A 138 -0.12 4.05 26.67
N ARG A 139 0.67 5.13 26.51
CA ARG A 139 1.50 5.31 25.31
C ARG A 139 2.62 4.28 25.26
N LEU A 140 3.21 3.93 26.40
CA LEU A 140 4.26 2.91 26.44
C LEU A 140 3.72 1.50 26.20
N CYS A 141 2.56 1.16 26.79
CA CYS A 141 2.05 -0.21 26.78
C CYS A 141 1.10 -0.52 25.60
N TYR A 142 0.27 0.43 25.19
CA TYR A 142 -0.79 0.19 24.19
C TYR A 142 -0.51 0.83 22.84
N GLU A 143 0.48 1.71 22.70
CA GLU A 143 0.85 2.23 21.39
C GLU A 143 1.56 1.16 20.55
N ARG A 144 1.51 1.27 19.23
CA ARG A 144 2.33 0.44 18.34
C ARG A 144 3.78 0.93 18.46
N SER A 145 4.71 0.06 18.82
CA SER A 145 6.13 0.43 18.84
C SER A 145 6.57 0.86 17.43
N GLY A 146 7.40 1.90 17.34
CA GLY A 146 7.93 2.40 16.07
C GLY A 146 8.80 1.38 15.31
N ALA A 147 9.18 0.27 15.98
CA ALA A 147 9.98 -0.80 15.41
C ALA A 147 9.21 -1.75 14.46
N SER A 148 7.87 -1.62 14.36
CA SER A 148 7.02 -2.48 13.51
C SER A 148 6.72 -1.90 12.11
N LEU A 149 7.49 -0.90 11.66
CA LEU A 149 7.45 -0.41 10.28
C LEU A 149 8.58 -1.08 9.47
N SER A 150 8.39 -2.36 9.17
CA SER A 150 9.14 -3.10 8.16
C SER A 150 8.20 -3.96 7.34
#